data_AF-A0A7U3YNT4-F1
#
_entry.id   AF-A0A7U3YNT4-F1
#
_cell.length_a   1.000
_cell.length_b   1.000
_cell.length_c   1.000
_cell.angle_alpha   90.00
_cell.angle_beta   90.00
_cell.angle_gamma   90.00
#
_symmetry.space_group_name_H-M   'P 1'
#
loop_
_entity.id
_entity.type
_entity.pdbx_description
1 polymer ?
#
loop_
_entity_poly.entity_id
_entity_poly.type
_entity_poly.pdbx_seq_one_letter_code
_entity_poly.pdbx_strand_id
1 'polypeptide(L)'
;MISIDVTLLMHIVNMIVLMFVLNAILYKPVLGILEKRAQKIESLNGDVAQFEQNARQRQAELDAKMREASSKAKKALDGARAQAQTAGAEKLATIRKESDSVKEKQLAELRSQMEAARKELQGNAAGFAQAMAGKILGRSLDA
;
A
#
# COMPACT_ATOMS: atom_id res chain seq x y z
N MET A 1 -64.90 78.06 29.12
CA MET A 1 -63.44 78.29 28.98
C MET A 1 -62.77 77.01 29.44
N ILE A 2 -61.86 76.46 28.63
CA ILE A 2 -61.13 75.24 29.00
C ILE A 2 -60.14 75.66 30.09
N SER A 3 -60.49 75.44 31.34
CA SER A 3 -59.56 75.57 32.45
C SER A 3 -58.55 74.45 32.32
N ILE A 4 -57.31 74.81 32.03
CA ILE A 4 -56.18 73.88 32.10
C ILE A 4 -55.95 73.64 33.58
N ASP A 5 -56.56 72.57 34.09
CA ASP A 5 -56.40 72.13 35.47
C ASP A 5 -55.16 71.26 35.63
N VAL A 6 -54.59 71.25 36.84
CA VAL A 6 -53.43 70.43 37.25
C VAL A 6 -53.63 68.94 36.95
N THR A 7 -54.88 68.48 36.87
CA THR A 7 -55.27 67.13 36.46
C THR A 7 -54.82 66.77 35.04
N LEU A 8 -54.86 67.71 34.09
CA LEU A 8 -54.40 67.48 32.72
C LEU A 8 -52.87 67.28 32.69
N LEU A 9 -52.15 68.04 33.51
CA LEU A 9 -50.71 67.90 33.69
C LEU A 9 -50.36 66.56 34.36
N MET A 10 -51.13 66.12 35.37
CA MET A 10 -51.00 64.79 35.96
C MET A 10 -51.27 63.66 34.97
N HIS A 11 -52.26 63.79 34.08
CA HIS A 11 -52.50 62.81 33.02
C HIS A 11 -51.34 62.70 32.02
N ILE A 12 -50.74 63.83 31.62
CA ILE A 12 -49.55 63.83 30.76
C ILE A 12 -48.39 63.11 31.44
N VAL A 13 -48.13 63.42 32.72
CA VAL A 13 -47.09 62.74 33.50
C VAL A 13 -47.37 61.24 33.58
N ASN A 14 -48.61 60.83 33.85
CA ASN A 14 -48.99 59.41 33.88
C ASN A 14 -48.73 58.71 32.54
N MET A 15 -49.06 59.36 31.43
CA MET A 15 -48.84 58.82 30.07
C MET A 15 -47.34 58.65 29.79
N ILE A 16 -46.52 59.63 30.16
CA ILE A 16 -45.05 59.56 30.03
C ILE A 16 -44.49 58.43 30.89
N VAL A 17 -44.89 58.33 32.17
CA VAL A 17 -44.47 57.25 33.07
C VAL A 17 -44.84 55.88 32.48
N LEU A 18 -46.07 55.72 32.00
CA LEU A 18 -46.52 54.48 31.37
C LEU A 18 -45.71 54.14 30.12
N MET A 19 -45.37 55.13 29.30
CA MET A 19 -44.51 54.95 28.11
C MET A 19 -43.10 54.48 28.48
N PHE A 20 -42.49 55.03 29.54
CA PHE A 20 -41.19 54.56 30.04
C PHE A 20 -41.26 53.13 30.59
N VAL A 21 -42.29 52.82 31.37
CA VAL A 21 -42.52 51.47 31.91
C VAL A 21 -42.70 50.47 30.78
N LEU A 22 -43.52 50.79 29.78
CA LEU A 22 -43.76 49.91 28.63
C LEU A 22 -42.53 49.72 27.76
N ASN A 23 -41.72 50.77 27.56
CA ASN A 23 -40.46 50.68 26.84
C ASN A 23 -39.47 49.72 27.56
N ALA A 24 -39.37 49.84 28.88
CA ALA A 24 -38.49 48.99 29.68
C ALA A 24 -38.98 47.54 29.79
N ILE A 25 -40.28 47.32 29.98
CA ILE A 25 -40.85 46.00 30.26
C ILE A 25 -41.19 45.21 28.99
N LEU A 26 -41.58 45.87 27.90
CA LEU A 26 -42.11 45.17 26.72
C LEU A 26 -41.22 45.35 25.48
N TYR A 27 -40.92 46.58 25.09
CA TYR A 27 -40.19 46.83 23.83
C TYR A 27 -38.77 46.24 23.87
N LYS A 28 -38.00 46.51 24.91
CA LYS A 28 -36.63 45.98 25.06
C LYS A 28 -36.56 44.44 25.04
N PRO A 29 -37.33 43.69 25.87
CA PRO A 29 -37.24 42.23 25.85
C PRO A 29 -37.79 41.61 24.57
N VAL A 30 -38.82 42.18 23.94
CA VAL A 30 -39.36 41.66 22.67
C VAL A 30 -38.33 41.80 21.56
N LEU A 31 -37.67 42.95 21.45
CA LEU A 31 -36.57 43.16 20.50
C LEU A 31 -35.41 42.18 20.77
N GLY A 32 -35.02 41.99 22.02
CA GLY A 32 -33.97 41.03 22.38
C GLY A 32 -34.30 39.58 22.03
N ILE A 33 -35.57 39.16 22.11
CA ILE A 33 -36.00 37.83 21.68
C ILE A 33 -35.94 37.69 20.16
N LEU A 34 -36.35 38.73 19.42
CA LEU A 34 -36.25 38.75 17.96
C LEU A 34 -34.80 38.68 17.50
N GLU A 35 -33.91 39.44 18.12
CA GLU A 35 -32.47 39.42 17.85
C GLU A 35 -31.85 38.05 18.14
N LYS A 36 -32.18 37.44 19.29
CA LYS A 36 -31.74 36.07 19.62
C LYS A 36 -32.23 35.04 18.60
N ARG A 37 -33.46 35.19 18.11
CA ARG A 37 -34.00 34.31 17.06
C ARG A 37 -33.24 34.49 15.74
N ALA A 38 -33.01 35.73 15.33
CA ALA A 38 -32.23 36.04 14.12
C ALA A 38 -30.81 35.49 14.22
N GLN A 39 -30.10 35.75 15.32
CA GLN A 39 -28.76 35.21 15.58
C GLN A 39 -28.73 33.69 15.58
N LYS A 40 -29.73 33.03 16.17
CA LYS A 40 -29.78 31.57 16.20
C LYS A 40 -29.96 30.99 14.79
N ILE A 41 -30.83 31.58 13.98
CA ILE A 41 -31.01 31.15 12.58
C ILE A 41 -29.72 31.36 11.77
N GLU A 42 -29.07 32.52 11.93
CA GLU A 42 -27.81 32.80 11.26
C GLU A 42 -26.70 31.82 11.68
N SER A 43 -26.59 31.54 12.98
CA SER A 43 -25.62 30.57 13.50
C SER A 43 -25.87 29.16 12.95
N LEU A 44 -27.12 28.72 12.87
CA LEU A 44 -27.46 27.41 12.32
C LEU A 44 -27.12 27.31 10.84
N ASN A 45 -27.39 28.36 10.06
CA ASN A 45 -27.01 28.41 8.65
C ASN A 45 -25.49 28.40 8.46
N GLY A 46 -24.75 29.16 9.29
CA GLY A 46 -23.29 29.16 9.30
C GLY A 46 -22.70 27.80 9.66
N ASP A 47 -23.22 27.16 10.69
CA ASP A 47 -22.81 25.83 11.12
C ASP A 47 -23.05 24.80 10.01
N VAL A 48 -24.24 24.82 9.37
CA VAL A 48 -24.55 23.91 8.25
C VAL A 48 -23.57 24.11 7.09
N ALA A 49 -23.29 25.35 6.69
CA ALA A 49 -22.33 25.63 5.63
C ALA A 49 -20.92 25.14 5.99
N GLN A 50 -20.50 25.34 7.24
CA GLN A 50 -19.21 24.86 7.74
C GLN A 50 -19.15 23.33 7.78
N PHE A 51 -20.21 22.65 8.23
CA PHE A 51 -20.29 21.19 8.20
C PHE A 51 -20.22 20.63 6.80
N GLU A 52 -20.93 21.22 5.83
CA GLU A 52 -20.84 20.81 4.42
C GLU A 52 -19.43 21.03 3.85
N GLN A 53 -18.80 22.17 4.18
CA GLN A 53 -17.43 22.45 3.73
C GLN A 53 -16.44 21.43 4.31
N ASN A 54 -16.53 21.18 5.62
CA ASN A 54 -15.70 20.20 6.31
C ASN A 54 -15.91 18.79 5.79
N ALA A 55 -17.16 18.40 5.51
CA ALA A 55 -17.49 17.11 4.91
C ALA A 55 -16.87 16.96 3.51
N ARG A 56 -16.99 17.99 2.66
CA ARG A 56 -16.38 18.02 1.33
C ARG A 56 -14.84 17.93 1.39
N GLN A 57 -14.22 18.68 2.30
CA GLN A 57 -12.77 18.62 2.52
C GLN A 57 -12.31 17.24 3.00
N ARG A 58 -12.99 16.68 4.01
CA ARG A 58 -12.68 15.33 4.51
C ARG A 58 -12.85 14.27 3.42
N GLN A 59 -13.90 14.37 2.60
CA GLN A 59 -14.10 13.45 1.47
C GLN A 59 -12.96 13.56 0.47
N ALA A 60 -12.56 14.78 0.09
CA ALA A 60 -11.44 15.01 -0.82
C ALA A 60 -10.10 14.50 -0.26
N GLU A 61 -9.85 14.69 1.04
CA GLU A 61 -8.66 14.15 1.71
C GLU A 61 -8.65 12.62 1.74
N LEU A 62 -9.80 12.00 2.02
CA LEU A 62 -9.94 10.54 2.01
C LEU A 62 -9.70 9.99 0.61
N ASP A 63 -10.31 10.58 -0.42
CA ASP A 63 -10.10 10.18 -1.81
C ASP A 63 -8.64 10.34 -2.24
N ALA A 64 -7.98 11.43 -1.83
CA ALA A 64 -6.57 11.64 -2.08
C ALA A 64 -5.69 10.58 -1.39
N LYS A 65 -5.94 10.29 -0.10
CA LYS A 65 -5.22 9.25 0.65
C LYS A 65 -5.44 7.86 0.04
N MET A 66 -6.67 7.55 -0.39
CA MET A 66 -6.99 6.28 -1.04
C MET A 66 -6.26 6.12 -2.37
N ARG A 67 -6.18 7.19 -3.18
CA ARG A 67 -5.40 7.20 -4.43
C ARG A 67 -3.91 7.05 -4.17
N GLU A 68 -3.37 7.74 -3.18
CA GLU A 68 -1.97 7.63 -2.79
C GLU A 68 -1.64 6.21 -2.29
N ALA A 69 -2.47 5.64 -1.42
CA ALA A 69 -2.33 4.28 -0.92
C ALA A 69 -2.37 3.25 -2.06
N SER A 70 -3.32 3.40 -3.00
CA SER A 70 -3.41 2.53 -4.19
C SER A 70 -2.18 2.65 -5.08
N SER A 71 -1.64 3.86 -5.27
CA SER A 71 -0.40 4.09 -6.03
C SER A 71 0.80 3.44 -5.35
N LYS A 72 0.95 3.60 -4.02
CA LYS A 72 2.02 2.96 -3.23
C LYS A 72 1.91 1.45 -3.28
N ALA A 73 0.72 0.89 -3.12
CA ALA A 73 0.48 -0.55 -3.22
C ALA A 73 0.86 -1.09 -4.60
N LYS A 74 0.46 -0.40 -5.68
CA LYS A 74 0.83 -0.77 -7.04
C LYS A 74 2.35 -0.73 -7.25
N LYS A 75 3.02 0.35 -6.82
CA LYS A 75 4.48 0.45 -6.89
C LYS A 75 5.19 -0.65 -6.10
N ALA A 76 4.70 -0.98 -4.91
CA ALA A 76 5.26 -2.06 -4.10
C ALA A 76 5.07 -3.42 -4.77
N LEU A 77 3.90 -3.69 -5.34
CA LEU A 77 3.62 -4.92 -6.08
C LEU A 77 4.50 -5.04 -7.33
N ASP A 78 4.62 -3.96 -8.10
CA ASP A 78 5.44 -3.93 -9.31
C ASP A 78 6.93 -4.10 -8.95
N GLY A 79 7.40 -3.48 -7.87
CA GLY A 79 8.75 -3.68 -7.33
C GLY A 79 9.00 -5.12 -6.89
N ALA A 80 8.07 -5.73 -6.16
CA ALA A 80 8.16 -7.12 -5.73
C ALA A 80 8.17 -8.09 -6.92
N ARG A 81 7.36 -7.83 -7.96
CA ARG A 81 7.37 -8.61 -9.21
C ARG A 81 8.69 -8.50 -9.95
N ALA A 82 9.23 -7.30 -10.08
CA ALA A 82 10.54 -7.08 -10.71
C ALA A 82 11.66 -7.81 -9.95
N GLN A 83 11.69 -7.69 -8.61
CA GLN A 83 12.64 -8.41 -7.78
C GLN A 83 12.51 -9.93 -7.91
N ALA A 84 11.28 -10.45 -7.89
CA ALA A 84 11.03 -11.89 -8.07
C ALA A 84 11.50 -12.37 -9.45
N GLN A 85 11.29 -11.57 -10.50
CA GLN A 85 11.76 -11.89 -11.84
C GLN A 85 13.28 -11.89 -11.94
N THR A 86 13.95 -10.88 -11.36
CA THR A 86 15.43 -10.82 -11.31
C THR A 86 16.01 -11.98 -10.52
N ALA A 87 15.48 -12.26 -9.32
CA ALA A 87 15.93 -13.38 -8.49
C ALA A 87 15.67 -14.74 -9.17
N GLY A 88 14.55 -14.88 -9.88
CA GLY A 88 14.25 -16.07 -10.66
C GLY A 88 15.23 -16.26 -11.82
N ALA A 89 15.55 -15.19 -12.55
CA ALA A 89 16.52 -15.21 -13.64
C ALA A 89 17.94 -15.54 -13.13
N GLU A 90 18.34 -14.97 -11.99
CA GLU A 90 19.64 -15.22 -11.37
C GLU A 90 19.77 -16.67 -10.87
N LYS A 91 18.73 -17.20 -10.20
CA LYS A 91 18.67 -18.62 -9.82
C LYS A 91 18.76 -19.53 -11.03
N LEU A 92 18.00 -19.23 -12.09
CA LEU A 92 18.04 -20.04 -13.32
C LEU A 92 19.43 -20.00 -13.99
N ALA A 93 20.08 -18.83 -14.01
CA ALA A 93 21.43 -18.68 -14.53
C ALA A 93 22.45 -19.47 -13.70
N THR A 94 22.30 -19.47 -12.36
CA THR A 94 23.15 -20.24 -11.45
C THR A 94 22.98 -21.74 -11.66
N ILE A 95 21.74 -22.23 -11.72
CA ILE A 95 21.43 -23.65 -11.99
C ILE A 95 21.99 -24.09 -13.34
N ARG A 96 21.88 -23.25 -14.38
CA ARG A 96 22.48 -23.55 -15.70
C ARG A 96 23.99 -23.68 -15.61
N LYS A 97 24.67 -22.71 -14.97
CA LYS A 97 26.14 -22.77 -14.76
C LYS A 97 26.56 -24.01 -13.98
N GLU A 98 25.85 -24.36 -12.92
CA GLU A 98 26.13 -25.58 -12.15
C GLU A 98 25.93 -26.83 -13.00
N SER A 99 24.82 -26.90 -13.75
CA SER A 99 24.53 -28.03 -14.63
C SER A 99 25.59 -28.21 -15.71
N ASP A 100 26.06 -27.12 -16.31
CA ASP A 100 27.12 -27.15 -17.33
C ASP A 100 28.47 -27.56 -16.71
N SER A 101 28.79 -27.08 -15.51
CA SER A 101 29.99 -27.51 -14.76
C SER A 101 29.93 -29.01 -14.40
N VAL A 102 28.78 -29.51 -13.97
CA VAL A 102 28.59 -30.94 -13.66
C VAL A 102 28.75 -31.80 -14.91
N LYS A 103 28.17 -31.39 -16.03
CA LYS A 103 28.34 -32.08 -17.32
C LYS A 103 29.81 -32.11 -17.75
N GLU A 104 30.51 -30.98 -17.64
CA GLU A 104 31.91 -30.89 -18.01
C GLU A 104 32.80 -31.78 -17.13
N LYS A 105 32.55 -31.81 -15.81
CA LYS A 105 33.21 -32.75 -14.88
C LYS A 105 32.95 -34.21 -15.25
N GLN A 106 31.69 -34.59 -15.48
CA GLN A 106 31.33 -35.96 -15.88
C GLN A 106 31.97 -36.36 -17.21
N LEU A 107 32.03 -35.46 -18.19
CA LEU A 107 32.72 -35.71 -19.46
C LEU A 107 34.23 -35.90 -19.27
N ALA A 108 34.87 -35.12 -18.40
CA ALA A 108 36.27 -35.28 -18.08
C ALA A 108 36.55 -36.62 -17.37
N GLU A 109 35.69 -37.00 -16.42
CA GLU A 109 35.76 -38.28 -15.71
C GLU A 109 35.57 -39.46 -16.66
N LEU A 110 34.59 -39.38 -17.57
CA LEU A 110 34.34 -40.41 -18.58
C LEU A 110 35.52 -40.56 -19.54
N ARG A 111 36.16 -39.46 -19.95
CA ARG A 111 37.39 -39.51 -20.77
C ARG A 111 38.53 -40.19 -20.02
N SER A 112 38.73 -39.87 -18.75
CA SER A 112 39.75 -40.50 -17.91
C SER A 112 39.49 -42.00 -17.75
N GLN A 113 38.24 -42.40 -17.50
CA GLN A 113 37.86 -43.81 -17.41
C GLN A 113 38.06 -44.54 -18.74
N MET A 114 37.73 -43.93 -19.88
CA MET A 114 37.98 -44.51 -21.20
C MET A 114 39.48 -44.70 -21.47
N GLU A 115 40.33 -43.74 -21.08
CA GLU A 115 41.78 -43.88 -21.20
C GLU A 115 42.35 -44.98 -20.30
N ALA A 116 41.88 -45.06 -19.05
CA ALA A 116 42.25 -46.10 -18.11
C ALA A 116 41.86 -47.50 -18.63
N ALA A 117 40.61 -47.66 -19.08
CA ALA A 117 40.11 -48.90 -19.67
C ALA A 117 40.88 -49.29 -20.95
N ARG A 118 41.26 -48.31 -21.79
CA ARG A 118 42.11 -48.57 -22.97
C ARG A 118 43.50 -49.08 -22.58
N LYS A 119 44.14 -48.47 -21.59
CA LYS A 119 45.45 -48.92 -21.09
C LYS A 119 45.36 -50.32 -20.50
N GLU A 120 44.32 -50.60 -19.73
CA GLU A 120 44.08 -51.91 -19.14
C GLU A 120 43.84 -52.98 -20.21
N LEU A 121 43.03 -52.68 -21.24
CA LEU A 121 42.84 -53.56 -22.39
C LEU A 121 44.14 -53.83 -23.16
N GLN A 122 44.98 -52.81 -23.37
CA GLN A 122 46.29 -53.00 -24.02
C GLN A 122 47.24 -53.85 -23.17
N GLY A 123 47.28 -53.65 -21.85
CA GLY A 123 48.07 -54.49 -20.95
C GLY A 123 47.58 -55.95 -20.92
N ASN A 124 46.26 -56.14 -20.90
CA ASN A 124 45.64 -57.46 -20.90
C ASN A 124 45.63 -58.12 -22.29
N ALA A 125 45.81 -57.37 -23.38
CA ALA A 125 45.82 -57.92 -24.75
C ALA A 125 46.94 -58.95 -24.95
N ALA A 126 48.10 -58.76 -24.32
CA ALA A 126 49.19 -59.74 -24.32
C ALA A 126 48.78 -61.05 -23.62
N GLY A 127 48.12 -60.95 -22.45
CA GLY A 127 47.59 -62.10 -21.71
C GLY A 127 46.46 -62.81 -22.47
N PHE A 128 45.56 -62.06 -23.11
CA PHE A 128 44.51 -62.64 -23.97
C PHE A 128 45.09 -63.32 -25.22
N ALA A 129 46.12 -62.74 -25.84
CA ALA A 129 46.81 -63.35 -26.98
C ALA A 129 47.54 -64.65 -26.58
N GLN A 130 48.19 -64.66 -25.41
CA GLN A 130 48.87 -65.84 -24.87
C GLN A 130 47.87 -66.93 -24.47
N ALA A 131 46.73 -66.56 -23.87
CA ALA A 131 45.65 -67.49 -23.55
C ALA A 131 44.97 -68.05 -24.82
N MET A 132 44.78 -67.24 -25.86
CA MET A 132 44.30 -67.72 -27.17
C MET A 132 45.31 -68.64 -27.85
N ALA A 133 46.59 -68.27 -27.86
CA ALA A 133 47.66 -69.10 -28.40
C ALA A 133 47.74 -70.45 -27.68
N GLY A 134 47.66 -70.47 -26.34
CA GLY A 134 47.61 -71.70 -25.55
C GLY A 134 46.38 -72.57 -25.85
N LYS A 135 45.21 -71.97 -26.09
CA LYS A 135 43.99 -72.70 -26.47
C LYS A 135 44.03 -73.27 -27.88
N ILE A 136 44.61 -72.55 -28.85
CA ILE A 136 44.72 -72.98 -30.25
C ILE A 136 45.82 -74.02 -30.43
N LEU A 137 46.95 -73.87 -29.72
CA LEU A 137 48.10 -74.79 -29.81
C LEU A 137 47.95 -76.04 -28.93
N GLY A 138 46.91 -76.13 -28.09
CA GLY A 138 46.59 -77.33 -27.31
C GLY A 138 47.66 -77.74 -26.30
N ARG A 139 48.63 -76.86 -26.00
CA ARG A 139 49.70 -77.07 -25.03
C ARG A 139 49.96 -75.75 -24.33
N SER A 140 49.89 -75.76 -23.01
CA SER A 140 50.35 -74.67 -22.17
C SER A 140 51.82 -74.38 -22.48
N LEU A 141 52.09 -73.20 -23.04
CA LEU A 141 53.45 -72.67 -23.09
C LEU A 141 53.70 -72.03 -21.73
N ASP A 142 54.27 -72.84 -20.82
CA ASP A 142 54.92 -72.36 -19.61
C ASP A 142 56.31 -71.82 -19.98
N ALA A 143 56.48 -70.51 -19.76
CA ALA A 143 57.70 -69.70 -19.57
C ALA A 143 57.58 -68.33 -20.28
#